data_AF-A0A353LLM8-F1
#
_entry.id   AF-A0A353LLM8-F1
#
_cell.length_a   1.000
_cell.length_b   1.000
_cell.length_c   1.000
_cell.angle_alpha   90.00
_cell.angle_beta   90.00
_cell.angle_gamma   90.00
#
_symmetry.space_group_name_H-M   'P 1'
#
loop_
_entity.id
_entity.type
_entity.pdbx_description
1 polymer ?
#
loop_
_entity_poly.entity_id
_entity_poly.type
_entity_poly.pdbx_seq_one_letter_code
_entity_poly.pdbx_strand_id
1 'polypeptide(L)'
;SAKVRGASVYSLSEKASDKEAAQLAAKENSSDVIAGISIGTETDDIVRSILIDLAQRETKNKSVRFAKLLLPELGGVGALLRNSHRYAGFRVLTAPDVPSVLVELGLLSNAADEKLLMSAGGRDKLAAAIFRAIDQYFADRQS
;
A
#
# COMPACT_ATOMS: atom_id res chain seq x y z
N SER A 1 -6.27 24.65 -9.60
CA SER A 1 -6.49 23.20 -9.38
C SER A 1 -5.93 22.74 -8.02
N ALA A 2 -6.26 23.42 -6.92
CA ALA A 2 -5.57 23.28 -5.62
C ALA A 2 -6.33 22.45 -4.55
N LYS A 3 -7.17 21.48 -4.96
CA LYS A 3 -8.13 20.82 -4.02
C LYS A 3 -7.75 19.42 -3.56
N VAL A 4 -6.96 18.65 -4.31
CA VAL A 4 -6.61 17.26 -3.93
C VAL A 4 -5.33 17.30 -3.09
N ARG A 5 -5.38 16.68 -1.92
CA ARG A 5 -4.25 16.54 -0.99
C ARG A 5 -4.48 15.40 -0.02
N GLY A 6 -3.42 15.03 0.69
CA GLY A 6 -3.43 14.07 1.78
C GLY A 6 -2.97 12.69 1.37
N ALA A 7 -2.60 11.90 2.38
CA ALA A 7 -2.05 10.58 2.19
C ALA A 7 -3.11 9.56 1.76
N SER A 8 -2.65 8.53 1.06
CA SER A 8 -3.44 7.34 0.72
C SER A 8 -2.57 6.07 0.74
N VAL A 9 -3.22 4.94 0.96
CA VAL A 9 -2.61 3.61 1.06
C VAL A 9 -3.29 2.69 0.06
N TYR A 10 -2.49 1.95 -0.68
CA TYR A 10 -2.92 1.04 -1.72
C TYR A 10 -2.58 -0.41 -1.35
N SER A 11 -3.52 -1.32 -1.60
CA SER A 11 -3.34 -2.77 -1.42
C SER A 11 -3.59 -3.53 -2.73
N LEU A 12 -3.03 -4.74 -2.85
CA LEU A 12 -3.20 -5.58 -4.03
C LEU A 12 -4.65 -6.03 -4.20
N SER A 13 -5.19 -5.87 -5.42
CA SER A 13 -6.47 -6.43 -5.85
C SER A 13 -6.48 -6.64 -7.35
N GLU A 14 -7.16 -7.68 -7.83
CA GLU A 14 -7.38 -7.90 -9.27
C GLU A 14 -8.28 -6.82 -9.88
N LYS A 15 -9.25 -6.34 -9.11
CA LYS A 15 -10.15 -5.25 -9.51
C LYS A 15 -9.71 -3.94 -8.85
N ALA A 16 -9.61 -2.88 -9.63
CA ALA A 16 -9.34 -1.55 -9.08
C ALA A 16 -10.54 -0.97 -8.31
N SER A 17 -10.27 -0.22 -7.24
CA SER A 17 -11.28 0.50 -6.46
C SER A 17 -11.91 1.66 -7.23
N ASP A 18 -11.11 2.36 -8.02
CA ASP A 18 -11.51 3.47 -8.88
C ASP A 18 -10.57 3.60 -10.09
N LYS A 19 -10.89 4.52 -11.00
CA LYS A 19 -10.12 4.74 -12.24
C LYS A 19 -8.73 5.29 -11.95
N GLU A 20 -8.61 6.14 -10.93
CA GLU A 20 -7.36 6.74 -10.49
C GLU A 20 -6.40 5.67 -9.96
N ALA A 21 -6.88 4.73 -9.14
CA ALA A 21 -6.09 3.60 -8.66
C ALA A 21 -5.63 2.69 -9.80
N ALA A 22 -6.49 2.44 -10.80
CA ALA A 22 -6.12 1.67 -11.99
C ALA A 22 -5.01 2.35 -12.80
N GLN A 23 -5.12 3.67 -13.00
CA GLN A 23 -4.12 4.46 -13.71
C GLN A 23 -2.79 4.51 -12.96
N LEU A 24 -2.83 4.68 -11.63
CA LEU A 24 -1.63 4.65 -10.81
C LEU A 24 -0.93 3.30 -10.88
N ALA A 25 -1.68 2.19 -10.73
CA ALA A 25 -1.11 0.86 -10.87
C ALA A 25 -0.46 0.64 -12.24
N ALA A 26 -1.11 1.05 -13.34
CA ALA A 26 -0.54 0.95 -14.67
C ALA A 26 0.78 1.74 -14.82
N LYS A 27 0.85 2.93 -14.20
CA LYS A 27 2.05 3.78 -14.18
C LYS A 27 3.18 3.15 -13.35
N GLU A 28 2.91 2.72 -12.12
CA GLU A 28 3.94 2.13 -11.26
C GLU A 28 4.45 0.79 -11.84
N ASN A 29 3.55 -0.03 -12.42
CA ASN A 29 3.93 -1.29 -13.06
C ASN A 29 4.82 -1.11 -14.31
N SER A 30 4.77 0.04 -14.99
CA SER A 30 5.65 0.31 -16.14
C SER A 30 7.05 0.73 -15.70
N SER A 31 7.19 1.31 -14.51
CA SER A 31 8.49 1.58 -13.89
C SER A 31 9.21 0.29 -13.45
N ASP A 32 8.46 -0.73 -13.01
CA ASP A 32 9.00 -2.04 -12.60
C ASP A 32 9.61 -2.87 -13.75
N VAL A 33 9.26 -2.59 -15.01
CA VAL A 33 9.80 -3.32 -16.19
C VAL A 33 11.32 -3.15 -16.31
N ILE A 34 11.90 -2.16 -15.64
CA ILE A 34 13.35 -1.91 -15.59
C ILE A 34 14.08 -2.87 -14.62
N ALA A 35 13.36 -3.55 -13.70
CA ALA A 35 13.96 -4.31 -12.59
C ALA A 35 13.99 -5.86 -12.73
N GLY A 36 13.50 -6.42 -13.85
CA GLY A 36 13.88 -7.78 -14.30
C GLY A 36 13.60 -8.98 -13.39
N ILE A 37 12.50 -9.01 -12.61
CA ILE A 37 12.16 -10.19 -11.78
C ILE A 37 11.08 -11.03 -12.46
N SER A 38 11.47 -12.19 -12.99
CA SER A 38 10.56 -13.24 -13.46
C SER A 38 10.35 -14.26 -12.35
N ILE A 39 9.14 -14.34 -11.79
CA ILE A 39 8.75 -15.46 -10.92
C ILE A 39 8.18 -16.55 -11.82
N GLY A 40 8.95 -17.61 -12.02
CA GLY A 40 8.50 -18.82 -12.71
C GLY A 40 7.61 -19.66 -11.79
N THR A 41 6.62 -20.33 -12.36
CA THR A 41 5.82 -21.35 -11.68
C THR A 41 5.82 -22.63 -12.51
N GLU A 42 6.40 -23.69 -11.96
CA GLU A 42 6.15 -25.06 -12.43
C GLU A 42 4.99 -25.70 -11.67
N THR A 43 4.28 -26.60 -12.35
CA THR A 43 3.03 -27.27 -12.00
C THR A 43 3.21 -28.42 -10.99
N ASP A 44 2.23 -28.66 -10.11
CA ASP A 44 1.36 -29.88 -10.05
C ASP A 44 0.77 -30.16 -8.64
N ASP A 45 -0.48 -30.62 -8.63
CA ASP A 45 -1.41 -30.95 -7.51
C ASP A 45 -2.44 -29.84 -7.13
N ILE A 46 -3.73 -30.15 -7.33
CA ILE A 46 -4.89 -29.29 -7.02
C ILE A 46 -4.91 -28.90 -5.52
N VAL A 47 -4.49 -29.79 -4.62
CA VAL A 47 -4.45 -29.47 -3.19
C VAL A 47 -3.38 -28.40 -2.92
N ARG A 48 -2.23 -28.50 -3.58
CA ARG A 48 -1.16 -27.50 -3.47
C ARG A 48 -1.60 -26.16 -4.03
N SER A 49 -2.28 -26.12 -5.18
CA SER A 49 -2.79 -24.87 -5.74
C SER A 49 -3.82 -24.21 -4.82
N ILE A 50 -4.73 -24.99 -4.22
CA ILE A 50 -5.69 -24.47 -3.23
C ILE A 50 -4.95 -23.88 -2.01
N LEU A 51 -3.94 -24.56 -1.49
CA LEU A 51 -3.16 -24.06 -0.35
C LEU A 51 -2.40 -22.77 -0.68
N ILE A 52 -1.84 -22.67 -1.88
CA ILE A 52 -1.19 -21.44 -2.39
C ILE A 52 -2.22 -20.31 -2.48
N ASP A 53 -3.38 -20.55 -3.06
CA ASP A 53 -4.44 -19.55 -3.19
C ASP A 53 -4.94 -19.07 -1.82
N LEU A 54 -5.11 -20.00 -0.87
CA LEU A 54 -5.48 -19.67 0.51
C LEU A 54 -4.41 -18.82 1.20
N ALA A 55 -3.13 -19.18 1.06
CA ALA A 55 -2.03 -18.41 1.62
C ALA A 55 -1.97 -17.01 1.02
N GLN A 56 -2.09 -16.88 -0.31
CA GLN A 56 -2.13 -15.58 -0.98
C GLN A 56 -3.32 -14.73 -0.53
N ARG A 57 -4.50 -15.35 -0.34
CA ARG A 57 -5.68 -14.65 0.18
C ARG A 57 -5.46 -14.17 1.61
N GLU A 58 -4.82 -14.98 2.45
CA GLU A 58 -4.45 -14.60 3.81
C GLU A 58 -3.46 -13.42 3.81
N THR A 59 -2.45 -13.46 2.94
CA THR A 59 -1.49 -12.37 2.74
C THR A 59 -2.19 -11.08 2.30
N LYS A 60 -3.11 -11.15 1.33
CA LYS A 60 -3.94 -10.00 0.91
C LYS A 60 -4.76 -9.43 2.09
N ASN A 61 -5.39 -10.28 2.89
CA ASN A 61 -6.15 -9.85 4.07
C ASN A 61 -5.26 -9.16 5.11
N LYS A 62 -4.05 -9.70 5.34
CA LYS A 62 -3.02 -9.10 6.19
C LYS A 62 -2.59 -7.70 5.70
N SER A 63 -2.41 -7.52 4.39
CA SER A 63 -2.11 -6.20 3.79
C SER A 63 -3.24 -5.20 4.02
N VAL A 64 -4.49 -5.60 3.79
CA VAL A 64 -5.67 -4.75 4.05
C VAL A 64 -5.78 -4.38 5.52
N ARG A 65 -5.50 -5.32 6.43
CA ARG A 65 -5.47 -5.06 7.87
C ARG A 65 -4.40 -4.03 8.22
N PHE A 66 -3.19 -4.17 7.69
CA PHE A 66 -2.13 -3.19 7.91
C PHE A 66 -2.51 -1.80 7.38
N ALA A 67 -3.11 -1.71 6.18
CA ALA A 67 -3.58 -0.44 5.63
C ALA A 67 -4.59 0.27 6.56
N LYS A 68 -5.48 -0.48 7.22
CA LYS A 68 -6.46 0.06 8.18
C LYS A 68 -5.81 0.60 9.46
N LEU A 69 -4.70 0.02 9.91
CA LEU A 69 -3.92 0.53 11.04
C LEU A 69 -3.09 1.75 10.66
N LEU A 70 -2.54 1.76 9.44
CA LEU A 70 -1.67 2.83 8.96
C LEU A 70 -2.41 4.15 8.72
N LEU A 71 -3.64 4.09 8.19
CA LEU A 71 -4.37 5.30 7.81
C LEU A 71 -4.65 6.27 8.97
N PRO A 72 -5.15 5.83 10.14
CA PRO A 72 -5.30 6.72 11.30
C PRO A 72 -3.99 7.38 11.74
N GLU A 73 -2.88 6.63 11.73
CA GLU A 73 -1.56 7.15 12.10
C GLU A 73 -1.09 8.27 11.16
N LEU A 74 -1.26 8.08 9.84
CA LEU A 74 -0.96 9.11 8.84
C LEU A 74 -1.91 10.32 8.98
N GLY A 75 -3.19 10.09 9.29
CA GLY A 75 -4.18 11.13 9.52
C GLY A 75 -3.90 11.99 10.76
N GLY A 76 -3.12 11.49 11.71
CA GLY A 76 -2.62 12.27 12.85
C GLY A 76 -1.51 13.26 12.49
N VAL A 77 -0.86 13.09 11.33
CA VAL A 77 0.24 13.95 10.86
C VAL A 77 -0.22 14.96 9.81
N GLY A 78 -1.08 14.53 8.88
CA GLY A 78 -1.53 15.32 7.75
C GLY A 78 -2.95 14.97 7.32
N ALA A 79 -3.41 15.56 6.22
CA ALA A 79 -4.70 15.20 5.66
C ALA A 79 -4.66 13.77 5.11
N LEU A 80 -5.80 13.10 5.10
CA LEU A 80 -6.04 11.91 4.29
C LEU A 80 -6.89 12.27 3.09
N LEU A 81 -6.65 11.56 1.98
CA LEU A 81 -7.55 11.64 0.84
C LEU A 81 -8.93 11.08 1.22
N ARG A 82 -10.03 11.62 0.66
CA ARG A 82 -11.41 11.18 0.99
C ARG A 82 -11.63 9.66 0.80
N ASN A 83 -10.96 9.08 -0.19
CA ASN A 83 -10.87 7.63 -0.42
C ASN A 83 -9.42 7.19 -0.20
N SER A 84 -8.97 7.21 1.05
CA SER A 84 -7.56 7.01 1.40
C SER A 84 -7.12 5.55 1.40
N HIS A 85 -8.02 4.57 1.53
CA HIS A 85 -7.70 3.17 1.23
C HIS A 85 -8.16 2.83 -0.18
N ARG A 86 -7.22 2.46 -1.05
CA ARG A 86 -7.48 2.08 -2.45
C ARG A 86 -6.85 0.72 -2.75
N TYR A 87 -7.26 0.13 -3.87
CA TYR A 87 -6.72 -1.16 -4.29
C TYR A 87 -6.73 -1.29 -5.80
N ALA A 88 -5.70 -1.95 -6.34
CA ALA A 88 -5.55 -2.24 -7.77
C ALA A 88 -4.42 -3.27 -7.98
N GLY A 89 -4.17 -3.65 -9.23
CA GLY A 89 -3.18 -4.66 -9.61
C GLY A 89 -1.75 -4.13 -9.63
N PHE A 90 -1.23 -3.69 -8.48
CA PHE A 90 0.17 -3.23 -8.33
C PHE A 90 1.14 -4.43 -8.31
N ARG A 91 2.07 -4.48 -9.25
CA ARG A 91 3.08 -5.55 -9.37
C ARG A 91 4.04 -5.57 -8.19
N VAL A 92 4.45 -4.41 -7.70
CA VAL A 92 5.30 -4.29 -6.49
C VAL A 92 4.66 -4.90 -5.23
N LEU A 93 3.35 -5.18 -5.24
CA LEU A 93 2.63 -5.74 -4.09
C LEU A 93 2.31 -7.24 -4.24
N THR A 94 2.89 -7.95 -5.21
CA THR A 94 2.52 -9.36 -5.53
C THR A 94 3.29 -10.41 -4.73
N ALA A 95 4.05 -10.04 -3.70
CA ALA A 95 4.72 -11.02 -2.84
C ALA A 95 3.68 -11.99 -2.22
N PRO A 96 3.79 -13.31 -2.43
CA PRO A 96 2.73 -14.26 -2.07
C PRO A 96 2.61 -14.50 -0.56
N ASP A 97 3.70 -14.33 0.19
CA ASP A 97 3.84 -14.63 1.61
C ASP A 97 4.16 -13.40 2.47
N VAL A 98 4.36 -12.23 1.85
CA VAL A 98 4.69 -10.98 2.54
C VAL A 98 3.55 -9.95 2.40
N PRO A 99 2.86 -9.58 3.50
CA PRO A 99 1.88 -8.51 3.49
C PRO A 99 2.52 -7.19 3.01
N SER A 100 1.94 -6.59 1.97
CA SER A 100 2.53 -5.47 1.24
C SER A 100 1.49 -4.37 0.97
N VAL A 101 1.88 -3.11 1.16
CA VAL A 101 1.09 -1.92 0.80
C VAL A 101 1.97 -0.88 0.10
N LEU A 102 1.39 -0.07 -0.78
CA LEU A 102 2.02 1.12 -1.34
C LEU A 102 1.45 2.36 -0.64
N VAL A 103 2.30 3.30 -0.26
CA VAL A 103 1.88 4.50 0.49
C VAL A 103 2.21 5.74 -0.32
N GLU A 104 1.19 6.53 -0.62
CA GLU A 104 1.34 7.90 -1.15
C GLU A 104 1.21 8.86 0.03
N LEU A 105 2.30 9.51 0.42
CA LEU A 105 2.36 10.35 1.63
C LEU A 105 1.71 11.73 1.45
N GLY A 106 1.40 12.12 0.21
CA GLY A 106 0.80 13.39 -0.17
C GLY A 106 1.14 13.75 -1.62
N LEU A 107 0.49 14.79 -2.13
CA LEU A 107 0.68 15.24 -3.51
C LEU A 107 1.61 16.45 -3.56
N LEU A 108 2.77 16.33 -4.22
CA LEU A 108 3.71 17.45 -4.42
C LEU A 108 3.10 18.63 -5.20
N SER A 109 2.01 18.43 -5.94
CA SER A 109 1.26 19.50 -6.59
C SER A 109 0.41 20.34 -5.61
N ASN A 110 0.27 19.91 -4.35
CA ASN A 110 -0.39 20.64 -3.29
C ASN A 110 0.64 21.28 -2.35
N ALA A 111 0.63 22.61 -2.26
CA ALA A 111 1.61 23.35 -1.45
C ALA A 111 1.67 22.94 0.04
N ALA A 112 0.56 22.47 0.63
CA ALA A 112 0.54 22.03 2.01
C ALA A 112 1.22 20.66 2.19
N ASP A 113 0.94 19.71 1.28
CA ASP A 113 1.59 18.40 1.28
C ASP A 113 3.07 18.55 0.90
N GLU A 114 3.39 19.36 -0.11
CA GLU A 114 4.77 19.67 -0.49
C GLU A 114 5.56 20.22 0.70
N LYS A 115 5.02 21.21 1.42
CA LYS A 115 5.68 21.77 2.62
C LYS A 115 5.90 20.69 3.69
N LEU A 116 4.93 19.81 3.91
CA LEU A 116 5.08 18.70 4.86
C LEU A 116 6.21 17.76 4.41
N LEU A 117 6.18 17.31 3.16
CA LEU A 117 7.10 16.33 2.58
C LEU A 117 8.53 16.85 2.40
N MET A 118 8.71 18.15 2.14
CA MET A 118 10.03 18.77 1.99
C MET A 118 10.68 19.11 3.34
N SER A 119 9.91 19.20 4.41
CA SER A 119 10.47 19.49 5.74
C SER A 119 11.06 18.23 6.40
N ALA A 120 12.17 18.37 7.13
CA ALA A 120 12.74 17.27 7.92
C ALA A 120 11.74 16.80 9.00
N GLY A 121 11.23 17.72 9.83
CA GLY A 121 10.28 17.37 10.89
C GLY A 121 8.94 16.80 10.39
N GLY A 122 8.51 17.14 9.17
CA GLY A 122 7.34 16.51 8.55
C GLY A 122 7.60 15.06 8.16
N ARG A 123 8.76 14.78 7.54
CA ARG A 123 9.20 13.42 7.23
C ARG A 123 9.40 12.58 8.49
N ASP A 124 9.97 13.15 9.55
CA ASP A 124 10.14 12.44 10.84
C ASP A 124 8.79 12.03 11.44
N LYS A 125 7.79 12.93 11.39
CA LYS A 125 6.44 12.62 11.87
C LYS A 125 5.77 11.52 11.05
N LEU A 126 5.90 11.56 9.72
CA LEU A 126 5.37 10.53 8.82
C LEU A 126 6.05 9.18 9.06
N ALA A 127 7.37 9.16 9.20
CA ALA A 127 8.13 7.94 9.53
C ALA A 127 7.69 7.37 10.88
N ALA A 128 7.54 8.21 11.91
CA ALA A 128 7.05 7.80 13.22
C ALA A 128 5.61 7.25 13.16
N ALA A 129 4.75 7.81 12.31
CA ALA A 129 3.39 7.28 12.09
C ALA A 129 3.41 5.88 11.45
N ILE A 130 4.25 5.67 10.43
CA ILE A 130 4.44 4.35 9.81
C ILE A 130 4.97 3.36 10.86
N PHE A 131 5.96 3.76 11.66
CA PHE A 131 6.54 2.93 12.70
C PHE A 131 5.49 2.48 13.74
N ARG A 132 4.65 3.39 14.24
CA ARG A 132 3.58 3.03 15.18
C ARG A 132 2.57 2.05 14.57
N ALA A 133 2.21 2.22 13.30
CA ALA A 133 1.32 1.28 12.63
C ALA A 133 1.94 -0.12 12.49
N ILE A 134 3.26 -0.20 12.26
CA ILE A 134 4.01 -1.45 12.23
C ILE A 134 3.98 -2.12 13.61
N ASP A 135 4.29 -1.38 14.68
CA ASP A 135 4.24 -1.89 16.05
C ASP A 135 2.85 -2.43 16.40
N GLN A 136 1.79 -1.67 16.13
CA GLN A 136 0.40 -2.10 16.34
C GLN A 136 0.07 -3.38 15.57
N TYR A 137 0.50 -3.46 14.31
CA TYR A 137 0.23 -4.62 13.47
C TYR A 137 0.82 -5.92 14.03
N PHE A 138 2.00 -5.85 14.67
CA PHE A 138 2.65 -6.99 15.30
C PHE A 138 2.23 -7.23 16.75
N ALA A 139 1.80 -6.20 17.49
CA ALA A 139 1.26 -6.34 18.84
C ALA A 139 -0.06 -7.14 18.83
N ASP A 140 -0.98 -6.80 17.93
CA ASP A 140 -2.27 -7.49 17.80
C ASP A 140 -2.16 -8.95 17.32
N ARG A 141 -0.97 -9.40 16.88
CA ARG A 141 -0.71 -10.80 16.54
C ARG A 141 -0.42 -11.67 17.76
N GLN A 142 -0.11 -11.06 18.90
CA GLN A 142 0.29 -11.75 20.13
C GLN A 142 -0.86 -11.87 21.14
N SER A 143 -2.02 -11.27 20.86
CA SER A 143 -3.26 -11.37 21.65
C SER A 143 -4.21 -12.43 21.09
#